data_AF-A0A3C2AHZ7-F1
#
_entry.id   AF-A0A3C2AHZ7-F1
#
_cell.length_a   1.000
_cell.length_b   1.000
_cell.length_c   1.000
_cell.angle_alpha   90.00
_cell.angle_beta   90.00
_cell.angle_gamma   90.00
#
_symmetry.space_group_name_H-M   'P 1'
#
loop_
_entity.id
_entity.type
_entity.pdbx_description
1 polymer ?
#
loop_
_entity_poly.entity_id
_entity_poly.type
_entity_poly.pdbx_seq_one_letter_code
_entity_poly.pdbx_strand_id
1 'polypeptide(L)'
;PFLELIQEYVEENEIEREQDMVVKTVVNKSSNKVYIIQSIDRKMDLQDIADAKKLKMDDLLTEIEHIVSSGTKVNLDYYINEEVDEDKQDDIYEYFQEEAETDSLEAALVELGEDDYSEEEIRLVRIKFISEFGH
;
A
#
# COMPACT_ATOMS: atom_id res chain seq x y z
N PRO A 1 -6.08 3.55 -42.84
CA PRO A 1 -7.37 2.96 -42.45
C PRO A 1 -7.83 3.33 -41.03
N PHE A 2 -7.14 2.90 -39.96
CA PHE A 2 -7.59 3.15 -38.59
C PHE A 2 -7.36 4.59 -38.11
N LEU A 3 -6.25 5.20 -38.50
CA LEU A 3 -5.94 6.60 -38.19
C LEU A 3 -6.91 7.58 -38.86
N GLU A 4 -7.35 7.26 -40.08
CA GLU A 4 -8.34 8.06 -40.82
C GLU A 4 -9.70 7.99 -40.14
N LEU A 5 -10.13 6.81 -39.69
CA LEU A 5 -11.38 6.62 -38.94
C LEU A 5 -11.38 7.41 -37.62
N ILE A 6 -10.25 7.41 -36.91
CA ILE A 6 -10.10 8.19 -35.67
C ILE A 6 -10.16 9.70 -35.98
N GLN A 7 -9.52 10.14 -37.07
CA GLN A 7 -9.52 11.54 -37.45
C GLN A 7 -10.92 12.03 -37.82
N GLU A 8 -11.65 11.26 -38.62
CA GLU A 8 -13.03 11.56 -39.01
C GLU A 8 -13.94 11.64 -37.77
N TYR A 9 -13.80 10.70 -36.84
CA TYR A 9 -14.55 10.72 -35.58
C TYR A 9 -14.22 11.94 -34.70
N VAL A 10 -12.95 12.35 -34.64
CA VAL A 10 -12.52 13.53 -33.86
C VAL A 10 -13.07 14.83 -34.46
N GLU A 11 -13.12 14.94 -35.79
CA GLU A 11 -13.65 16.08 -36.51
C GLU A 11 -15.19 16.16 -36.41
N GLU A 12 -15.90 15.04 -36.56
CA GLU A 12 -17.36 14.99 -36.44
C GLU A 12 -17.88 15.33 -35.04
N ASN A 13 -17.12 15.00 -34.00
CA ASN A 13 -17.54 15.16 -32.62
C ASN A 13 -16.96 16.42 -31.95
N GLU A 14 -16.35 17.34 -32.73
CA GLU A 14 -15.72 18.58 -32.24
C GLU A 14 -14.82 18.33 -31.02
N ILE A 15 -14.08 17.22 -31.02
CA ILE A 15 -13.24 16.84 -29.89
C ILE A 15 -12.01 17.75 -29.88
N GLU A 16 -12.07 18.80 -29.06
CA GLU A 16 -10.92 19.65 -28.78
C GLU A 16 -9.84 18.82 -28.08
N ARG A 17 -8.65 18.76 -28.67
CA ARG A 17 -7.47 18.25 -27.98
C ARG A 17 -7.04 19.29 -26.96
N GLU A 18 -7.29 19.03 -25.69
CA GLU A 18 -6.70 19.80 -24.59
C GLU A 18 -5.17 19.77 -24.76
N GLN A 19 -4.59 20.86 -25.26
CA GLN A 19 -3.15 20.98 -25.40
C GLN A 19 -2.51 21.04 -24.01
N ASP A 20 -1.62 20.08 -23.75
CA ASP A 20 -0.48 20.18 -22.82
C ASP A 20 -0.76 20.64 -21.38
N MET A 21 -1.81 20.12 -20.72
CA MET A 21 -1.72 19.94 -19.27
C MET A 21 -0.92 18.66 -18.97
N VAL A 22 0.41 18.77 -18.97
CA VAL A 22 1.26 17.75 -18.32
C VAL A 22 1.08 17.91 -16.81
N VAL A 23 0.02 17.31 -16.27
CA VAL A 23 -0.12 17.17 -14.82
C VAL A 23 0.97 16.19 -14.38
N LYS A 24 2.03 16.69 -13.74
CA LYS A 24 3.13 15.89 -13.17
C LYS A 24 2.69 15.00 -11.99
N THR A 25 1.45 14.55 -11.93
CA THR A 25 0.89 13.78 -10.82
C THR A 25 1.18 12.29 -10.91
N VAL A 26 1.56 11.76 -12.08
CA VAL A 26 1.85 10.32 -12.26
C VAL A 26 3.33 9.97 -12.01
N VAL A 27 4.26 10.88 -12.30
CA VAL A 27 5.71 10.59 -12.22
C VAL A 27 6.22 10.45 -10.78
N ASN A 28 5.68 11.25 -9.83
CA ASN A 28 6.15 11.22 -8.44
C ASN A 28 5.63 10.03 -7.62
N LYS A 29 4.43 9.53 -7.92
CA LYS A 29 3.83 8.41 -7.17
C LYS A 29 4.65 7.13 -7.36
N SER A 30 4.99 6.78 -8.61
CA SER A 30 5.80 5.60 -8.89
C SER A 30 7.22 5.72 -8.34
N SER A 31 7.83 6.92 -8.36
CA SER A 31 9.16 7.14 -7.78
C SER A 31 9.18 6.96 -6.25
N ASN A 32 8.11 7.33 -5.55
CA ASN A 32 8.00 7.12 -4.11
C ASN A 32 7.84 5.63 -3.77
N LYS A 33 6.99 4.89 -4.50
CA LYS A 33 6.82 3.45 -4.30
C LYS A 33 8.14 2.69 -4.47
N VAL A 34 8.89 2.99 -5.54
CA VAL A 34 10.21 2.36 -5.76
C VAL A 34 11.17 2.64 -4.61
N TYR A 35 11.18 3.87 -4.08
CA TYR A 35 12.02 4.19 -2.92
C TYR A 35 11.61 3.41 -1.67
N ILE A 36 10.30 3.32 -1.38
CA ILE A 36 9.78 2.60 -0.21
C ILE A 36 10.19 1.12 -0.31
N ILE A 37 9.93 0.47 -1.45
CA ILE A 37 10.31 -0.94 -1.71
C ILE A 37 11.81 -1.14 -1.47
N GLN A 38 12.66 -0.33 -2.10
CA GLN A 38 14.11 -0.45 -1.97
C GLN A 38 14.62 -0.19 -0.55
N SER A 39 13.91 0.63 0.23
CA SER A 39 14.30 0.95 1.61
C SER A 39 13.89 -0.16 2.57
N ILE A 40 12.72 -0.76 2.35
CA ILE A 40 12.28 -1.98 3.02
C ILE A 40 13.24 -3.15 2.71
N ASP A 41 13.66 -3.32 1.45
CA ASP A 41 14.64 -4.36 1.07
C ASP A 41 16.00 -4.17 1.77
N ARG A 42 16.37 -2.91 2.06
CA ARG A 42 17.56 -2.56 2.85
C ARG A 42 17.33 -2.65 4.36
N LYS A 43 16.13 -3.01 4.80
CA LYS A 43 15.70 -3.07 6.21
C LYS A 43 15.93 -1.75 6.95
N MET A 44 15.63 -0.65 6.27
CA MET A 44 15.64 0.67 6.91
C MET A 44 14.43 0.80 7.83
N ASP A 45 14.62 1.46 8.96
CA ASP A 45 13.55 1.80 9.88
C ASP A 45 12.38 2.54 9.17
N LEU A 46 11.13 2.19 9.47
CA LEU A 46 9.98 2.77 8.77
C LEU A 46 9.80 4.25 9.08
N GLN A 47 10.13 4.70 10.30
CA GLN A 47 10.10 6.11 10.66
C GLN A 47 11.13 6.91 9.85
N ASP A 48 12.33 6.37 9.66
CA ASP A 48 13.35 6.97 8.78
C ASP A 48 12.88 7.05 7.32
N ILE A 49 12.18 6.02 6.83
CA ILE A 49 11.59 6.02 5.47
C ILE A 49 10.53 7.11 5.35
N ALA A 50 9.63 7.21 6.34
CA ALA A 50 8.57 8.22 6.38
C ALA A 50 9.17 9.64 6.37
N ASP A 51 10.15 9.90 7.22
CA ASP A 51 10.84 11.18 7.35
C ASP A 51 11.56 11.57 6.04
N ALA A 52 12.28 10.63 5.42
CA ALA A 52 12.96 10.86 4.15
C ALA A 52 12.00 11.25 3.02
N LYS A 53 10.73 10.82 3.11
CA LYS A 53 9.66 11.17 2.15
C LYS A 53 8.71 12.24 2.65
N LYS A 54 8.92 12.77 3.85
CA LYS A 54 8.04 13.75 4.51
C LYS A 54 6.60 13.24 4.59
N LEU A 55 6.45 11.95 4.86
CA LEU A 55 5.17 11.29 5.09
C LEU A 55 4.97 11.14 6.59
N LYS A 56 3.70 11.10 7.02
CA LYS A 56 3.38 10.55 8.33
C LYS A 56 3.49 9.02 8.27
N MET A 57 3.58 8.38 9.43
CA MET A 57 3.58 6.90 9.50
C MET A 57 2.33 6.33 8.83
N ASP A 58 1.14 6.86 9.13
CA ASP A 58 -0.11 6.41 8.52
C ASP A 58 -0.09 6.46 6.98
N ASP A 59 0.46 7.56 6.43
CA ASP A 59 0.58 7.75 4.98
C ASP A 59 1.58 6.76 4.37
N LEU A 60 2.68 6.46 5.08
CA LEU A 60 3.66 5.46 4.66
C LEU A 60 3.03 4.06 4.64
N LEU A 61 2.34 3.68 5.72
CA LEU A 61 1.64 2.40 5.81
C LEU A 61 0.61 2.25 4.69
N THR A 62 -0.13 3.31 4.34
CA THR A 62 -1.07 3.31 3.22
C THR A 62 -0.38 3.11 1.88
N GLU A 63 0.79 3.72 1.65
CA GLU A 63 1.57 3.46 0.44
C GLU A 63 2.10 2.02 0.40
N ILE A 64 2.49 1.44 1.54
CA ILE A 64 2.94 0.03 1.62
C ILE A 64 1.76 -0.92 1.35
N GLU A 65 0.57 -0.66 1.90
CA GLU A 65 -0.66 -1.38 1.60
C GLU A 65 -0.93 -1.38 0.08
N HIS A 66 -0.85 -0.20 -0.54
CA HIS A 66 -0.98 -0.10 -2.00
C HIS A 66 0.10 -0.84 -2.78
N ILE A 67 1.32 -0.99 -2.24
CA ILE A 67 2.39 -1.76 -2.85
C ILE A 67 2.04 -3.26 -2.80
N VAL A 68 1.64 -3.79 -1.64
CA VAL A 68 1.31 -5.23 -1.50
C VAL A 68 0.04 -5.61 -2.26
N SER A 69 -1.00 -4.75 -2.24
CA SER A 69 -2.21 -4.95 -3.05
C SER A 69 -1.92 -4.96 -4.55
N SER A 70 -0.80 -4.38 -4.99
CA SER A 70 -0.41 -4.36 -6.41
C SER A 70 0.34 -5.62 -6.88
N GLY A 71 0.59 -6.59 -6.01
CA GLY A 71 1.36 -7.80 -6.36
C GLY A 71 2.81 -7.80 -5.89
N THR A 72 3.29 -6.70 -5.29
CA THR A 72 4.70 -6.57 -4.91
C THR A 72 4.90 -7.13 -3.52
N LYS A 73 5.72 -8.18 -3.40
CA LYS A 73 6.12 -8.72 -2.11
C LYS A 73 7.10 -7.78 -1.42
N VAL A 74 6.84 -7.53 -0.14
CA VAL A 74 7.72 -6.83 0.79
C VAL A 74 7.90 -7.68 2.05
N ASN A 75 9.03 -7.56 2.75
CA ASN A 75 9.21 -8.23 4.03
C ASN A 75 9.39 -7.16 5.10
N LEU A 76 8.45 -7.09 6.05
CA LEU A 76 8.47 -6.17 7.19
C LEU A 76 8.87 -6.85 8.50
N ASP A 77 9.26 -8.13 8.50
CA ASP A 77 9.55 -8.90 9.71
C ASP A 77 10.57 -8.21 10.62
N TYR A 78 11.56 -7.54 10.02
CA TYR A 78 12.60 -6.83 10.78
C TYR A 78 12.03 -5.71 11.65
N TYR A 79 11.01 -5.00 11.16
CA TYR A 79 10.38 -3.90 11.88
C TYR A 79 9.29 -4.43 12.82
N ILE A 80 8.47 -5.38 12.36
CA ILE A 80 7.38 -5.97 13.15
C ILE A 80 7.94 -6.63 14.42
N ASN A 81 9.03 -7.40 14.30
CA ASN A 81 9.65 -8.07 15.45
C ASN A 81 10.26 -7.12 16.48
N GLU A 82 10.48 -5.85 16.12
CA GLU A 82 11.01 -4.83 17.02
C GLU A 82 9.88 -4.03 17.70
N GLU A 83 8.78 -3.77 16.97
CA GLU A 83 7.72 -2.87 17.42
C GLU A 83 6.46 -3.57 17.95
N VAL A 84 6.22 -4.83 17.59
CA VAL A 84 5.01 -5.59 17.96
C VAL A 84 5.38 -6.80 18.80
N ASP A 85 4.73 -6.96 19.95
CA ASP A 85 4.92 -8.14 20.81
C ASP A 85 4.58 -9.45 20.08
N GLU A 86 5.36 -10.50 20.29
CA GLU A 86 5.23 -11.78 19.58
C GLU A 86 3.84 -12.40 19.77
N ASP A 87 3.27 -12.34 20.98
CA ASP A 87 1.93 -12.89 21.25
C ASP A 87 0.87 -12.14 20.42
N LYS A 88 1.00 -10.81 20.31
CA LYS A 88 0.10 -10.00 19.48
C LYS A 88 0.25 -10.27 17.99
N GLN A 89 1.48 -10.50 17.53
CA GLN A 89 1.72 -10.82 16.13
C GLN A 89 1.01 -12.10 15.75
N ASP A 90 1.16 -13.15 16.57
CA ASP A 90 0.53 -14.44 16.35
C ASP A 90 -0.99 -14.32 16.35
N ASP A 91 -1.57 -13.63 17.34
CA ASP A 91 -3.03 -13.43 17.45
C ASP A 91 -3.61 -12.68 16.23
N ILE A 92 -3.00 -11.55 15.82
CA ILE A 92 -3.45 -10.79 14.65
C ILE A 92 -3.31 -11.63 13.37
N TYR A 93 -2.22 -12.38 13.25
CA TYR A 93 -1.95 -13.20 12.08
C TYR A 93 -2.93 -14.38 11.98
N GLU A 94 -3.22 -15.07 13.09
CA GLU A 94 -4.21 -16.15 13.18
C GLU A 94 -5.61 -15.64 12.78
N TYR A 95 -6.00 -14.45 13.24
CA TYR A 95 -7.26 -13.81 12.82
C TYR A 95 -7.35 -13.70 11.29
N PHE A 96 -6.32 -13.13 10.62
CA PHE A 96 -6.36 -13.00 9.15
C PHE A 96 -6.29 -14.34 8.43
N GLN A 97 -5.68 -15.35 9.03
CA GLN A 97 -5.52 -16.68 8.43
C GLN A 97 -6.78 -17.55 8.55
N GLU A 98 -7.46 -17.53 9.69
CA GLU A 98 -8.50 -18.51 10.04
C GLU A 98 -9.90 -17.90 10.13
N GLU A 99 -10.03 -16.65 10.58
CA GLU A 99 -11.32 -16.04 10.92
C GLU A 99 -11.79 -15.01 9.90
N ALA A 100 -10.87 -14.20 9.38
CA ALA A 100 -11.20 -13.07 8.53
C ALA A 100 -11.78 -13.53 7.17
N GLU A 101 -13.00 -13.09 6.86
CA GLU A 101 -13.59 -13.31 5.53
C GLU A 101 -13.03 -12.37 4.47
N THR A 102 -12.46 -11.24 4.90
CA THR A 102 -11.92 -10.18 4.04
C THR A 102 -10.66 -9.61 4.66
N ASP A 103 -9.85 -8.91 3.86
CA ASP A 103 -8.71 -8.15 4.35
C ASP A 103 -9.11 -6.76 4.88
N SER A 104 -10.35 -6.50 5.30
CA SER A 104 -10.75 -5.17 5.79
C SER A 104 -10.06 -4.83 7.12
N LEU A 105 -9.44 -3.65 7.18
CA LEU A 105 -8.86 -3.12 8.42
C LEU A 105 -9.95 -2.80 9.45
N GLU A 106 -11.07 -2.23 9.01
CA GLU A 106 -12.17 -1.87 9.89
C GLU A 106 -12.79 -3.10 10.56
N ALA A 107 -12.93 -4.22 9.82
CA ALA A 107 -13.40 -5.48 10.39
C ALA A 107 -12.41 -6.02 11.42
N ALA A 108 -11.11 -5.98 11.13
CA ALA A 108 -10.07 -6.44 12.04
C ALA A 108 -10.06 -5.64 13.36
N LEU A 109 -10.19 -4.31 13.29
CA LEU A 109 -10.27 -3.44 14.46
C LEU A 109 -11.46 -3.78 15.36
N VAL A 110 -12.61 -4.10 14.77
CA VAL A 110 -13.82 -4.46 15.52
C VAL A 110 -13.68 -5.81 16.22
N GLU A 111 -13.09 -6.81 15.55
CA GLU A 111 -13.00 -8.17 16.11
C GLU A 111 -11.84 -8.34 17.10
N LEU A 112 -10.67 -7.78 16.79
CA LEU A 112 -9.50 -7.86 17.67
C LEU A 112 -9.63 -6.94 18.88
N GLY A 113 -10.41 -5.85 18.76
CA GLY A 113 -10.65 -4.88 19.82
C GLY A 113 -9.53 -3.86 19.97
N GLU A 114 -9.89 -2.57 19.91
CA GLU A 114 -8.95 -1.44 20.01
C GLU A 114 -8.28 -1.29 21.39
N ASP A 115 -8.77 -1.99 22.42
CA ASP A 115 -8.22 -1.91 23.78
C ASP A 115 -6.92 -2.72 23.93
N ASP A 116 -6.74 -3.77 23.14
CA ASP A 116 -5.59 -4.69 23.22
C ASP A 116 -4.58 -4.47 22.08
N TYR A 117 -5.04 -3.96 20.93
CA TYR A 117 -4.23 -3.74 19.74
C TYR A 117 -4.39 -2.32 19.20
N SER A 118 -3.26 -1.70 18.86
CA SER A 118 -3.27 -0.45 18.10
C SER A 118 -3.54 -0.70 16.62
N GLU A 119 -4.11 0.30 15.95
CA GLU A 119 -4.31 0.27 14.50
C GLU A 119 -2.99 0.01 13.75
N GLU A 120 -1.89 0.60 14.20
CA GLU A 120 -0.57 0.40 13.60
C GLU A 120 -0.09 -1.06 13.69
N GLU A 121 -0.21 -1.70 14.86
CA GLU A 121 0.13 -3.12 15.05
C GLU A 121 -0.68 -4.01 14.09
N ILE A 122 -2.00 -3.79 14.00
CA ILE A 122 -2.88 -4.55 13.11
C ILE A 122 -2.47 -4.34 11.65
N ARG A 123 -2.24 -3.09 11.23
CA ARG A 123 -1.84 -2.77 9.85
C ARG A 123 -0.51 -3.41 9.47
N LEU A 124 0.47 -3.39 10.36
CA LEU A 124 1.78 -3.99 10.13
C LEU A 124 1.68 -5.49 9.88
N VAL A 125 1.01 -6.23 10.76
CA VAL A 125 0.83 -7.69 10.62
C VAL A 125 -0.06 -8.02 9.41
N ARG A 126 -1.10 -7.22 9.15
CA ARG A 126 -1.95 -7.34 7.96
C ARG A 126 -1.15 -7.18 6.66
N ILE A 127 -0.26 -6.19 6.58
CA ILE A 127 0.62 -5.99 5.41
C ILE A 127 1.49 -7.22 5.18
N LYS A 128 2.08 -7.76 6.26
CA LYS A 128 2.85 -9.01 6.21
C LYS A 128 2.00 -10.15 5.65
N PHE A 129 0.81 -10.38 6.21
CA PHE A 129 -0.11 -11.41 5.75
C PHE A 129 -0.45 -11.28 4.25
N ILE A 130 -0.83 -10.09 3.80
CA ILE A 130 -1.14 -9.84 2.38
C ILE A 130 0.11 -10.00 1.49
N SER A 131 1.30 -9.65 1.96
CA SER A 131 2.54 -9.86 1.20
C SER A 131 2.88 -11.35 0.99
N GLU A 132 2.52 -12.19 1.97
CA GLU A 132 2.79 -13.63 1.96
C GLU A 132 1.73 -14.42 1.19
N PHE A 133 0.45 -14.12 1.40
CA PHE A 133 -0.71 -14.87 0.89
C PHE A 133 -1.59 -14.11 -0.10
N GLY A 134 -1.45 -12.79 -0.18
CA GLY A 134 -2.01 -12.04 -1.29
C GLY A 134 -1.30 -12.52 -2.55
N HIS A 135 -2.09 -13.03 -3.49
CA HIS A 135 -1.73 -13.57 -4.82
C HIS A 135 -1.42 -15.06 -4.90
#